data_AF-A0A2A2D7K4-F1
#
_entry.id   AF-A0A2A2D7K4-F1
#
_cell.length_a   1.000
_cell.length_b   1.000
_cell.length_c   1.000
_cell.angle_alpha   90.00
_cell.angle_beta   90.00
_cell.angle_gamma   90.00
#
_symmetry.space_group_name_H-M   'P 1'
#
loop_
_entity.id
_entity.type
_entity.pdbx_description
1 polymer ?
#
loop_
_entity_poly.entity_id
_entity_poly.type
_entity_poly.pdbx_seq_one_letter_code
_entity_poly.pdbx_strand_id
1 'polypeptide(L)'
;MGVQPVHYGAGGSGAPSVPRTQNGVAEALPPADRMEFYREMGQADEHELLGVLRRWWLRATMYADPLPEPLRTAAENGTAPGRPAAVVLREAQAAREADSR
;
A
#
# COMPACT_ATOMS: atom_id res chain seq x y z
N MET A 1 20.51 -18.17 -30.42
CA MET A 1 19.11 -18.52 -30.10
C MET A 1 18.89 -18.28 -28.61
N GLY A 2 18.62 -17.04 -28.21
CA GLY A 2 18.38 -16.68 -26.80
C GLY A 2 16.88 -16.78 -26.51
N VAL A 3 16.50 -17.70 -25.63
CA VAL A 3 15.10 -17.83 -25.19
C VAL A 3 14.86 -16.72 -24.18
N GLN A 4 14.22 -15.64 -24.61
CA GLN A 4 13.73 -14.63 -23.68
C GLN A 4 12.68 -15.31 -22.78
N PRO A 5 12.74 -15.17 -21.45
CA PRO A 5 11.69 -15.67 -20.58
C PRO A 5 10.40 -14.93 -20.95
N VAL A 6 9.47 -15.68 -21.53
CA VAL A 6 8.14 -15.18 -21.83
C VAL A 6 7.47 -14.98 -20.48
N HIS A 7 7.26 -13.72 -20.08
CA HIS A 7 6.30 -13.45 -19.02
C HIS A 7 4.94 -13.87 -19.57
N TYR A 8 4.54 -15.10 -19.27
CA TYR A 8 3.18 -15.58 -19.48
C TYR A 8 2.26 -14.70 -18.64
N GLY A 9 1.75 -13.64 -19.25
CA GLY A 9 0.58 -12.93 -18.77
C GLY A 9 -0.63 -13.81 -18.97
N ALA A 10 -0.84 -14.78 -18.06
CA ALA A 10 -2.13 -15.41 -17.76
C ALA A 10 -1.94 -16.53 -16.73
N GLY A 11 -2.53 -16.38 -15.53
CA GLY A 11 -2.95 -17.53 -14.72
C GLY A 11 -2.35 -17.71 -13.33
N GLY A 12 -1.81 -16.68 -12.69
CA GLY A 12 -1.42 -16.73 -11.27
C GLY A 12 -2.37 -15.94 -10.41
N SER A 13 -2.93 -16.54 -9.37
CA SER A 13 -3.70 -15.95 -8.27
C SER A 13 -3.18 -14.56 -7.86
N GLY A 14 -3.80 -13.47 -8.35
CA GLY A 14 -3.34 -12.11 -8.09
C GLY A 14 -4.50 -11.14 -8.19
N ALA A 15 -4.81 -10.49 -7.08
CA ALA A 15 -5.90 -9.51 -6.99
C ALA A 15 -5.78 -8.44 -8.09
N PRO A 16 -6.89 -7.91 -8.61
CA PRO A 16 -6.84 -6.80 -9.58
C PRO A 16 -6.06 -5.64 -8.96
N SER A 17 -4.95 -5.25 -9.61
CA SER A 17 -4.15 -4.10 -9.19
C SER A 17 -5.01 -2.85 -9.23
N VAL A 18 -5.14 -2.15 -8.10
CA VAL A 18 -5.95 -0.93 -7.99
C VAL A 18 -5.40 0.11 -8.98
N PRO A 19 -6.21 0.66 -9.91
CA PRO A 19 -5.76 1.74 -10.78
C PRO A 19 -5.38 2.96 -9.96
N ARG A 20 -4.22 3.58 -10.25
CA ARG A 20 -3.73 4.77 -9.53
C ARG A 20 -4.34 6.06 -10.06
N THR A 21 -5.67 6.09 -10.13
CA THR A 21 -6.50 7.25 -10.47
C THR A 21 -7.38 7.59 -9.27
N GLN A 22 -7.89 8.82 -9.19
CA GLN A 22 -8.74 9.23 -8.07
C GLN A 22 -9.97 8.32 -7.91
N ASN A 23 -10.64 7.99 -9.02
CA ASN A 23 -11.82 7.11 -8.99
C ASN A 23 -11.46 5.65 -8.70
N GLY A 24 -10.37 5.13 -9.30
CA GLY A 24 -9.94 3.76 -9.04
C GLY A 24 -9.55 3.53 -7.58
N VAL A 25 -8.90 4.52 -6.96
CA VAL A 25 -8.58 4.50 -5.52
C VAL A 25 -9.86 4.58 -4.69
N ALA A 26 -10.79 5.50 -4.99
CA ALA A 26 -12.04 5.63 -4.25
C ALA A 26 -12.89 4.34 -4.27
N GLU A 27 -13.00 3.69 -5.44
CA GLU A 27 -13.77 2.45 -5.59
C GLU A 27 -13.20 1.31 -4.74
N ALA A 28 -11.88 1.21 -4.65
CA ALA A 28 -11.17 0.20 -3.88
C ALA A 28 -11.17 0.45 -2.35
N LEU A 29 -11.52 1.66 -1.90
CA LEU A 29 -11.61 1.96 -0.47
C LEU A 29 -12.93 1.46 0.15
N PRO A 30 -12.91 1.01 1.42
CA PRO A 30 -14.12 0.79 2.20
C PRO A 30 -14.99 2.06 2.27
N PRO A 31 -16.32 1.95 2.33
CA PRO A 31 -17.22 3.11 2.32
C PRO A 31 -16.90 4.17 3.39
N ALA A 32 -16.45 3.74 4.58
CA ALA A 32 -16.07 4.65 5.66
C ALA A 32 -14.88 5.55 5.31
N ASP A 33 -13.91 5.03 4.55
CA ASP A 33 -12.65 5.71 4.21
C ASP A 33 -12.78 6.62 2.98
N ARG A 34 -13.77 6.37 2.11
CA ARG A 34 -13.97 7.12 0.85
C ARG A 34 -14.17 8.61 1.08
N MET A 35 -14.94 8.98 2.11
CA MET A 35 -15.23 10.39 2.41
C MET A 35 -13.98 11.14 2.87
N GLU A 36 -13.13 10.48 3.66
CA GLU A 36 -11.88 11.09 4.11
C GLU A 36 -10.87 11.24 2.97
N PHE A 37 -10.80 10.26 2.06
CA PHE A 37 -10.02 10.38 0.84
C PHE A 37 -10.42 11.59 0.00
N TYR A 38 -11.72 11.77 -0.26
CA TYR A 38 -12.19 12.93 -1.03
C TYR A 38 -11.94 14.26 -0.29
N ARG A 39 -12.09 14.27 1.05
CA ARG A 39 -11.78 15.44 1.87
C ARG A 39 -10.31 15.85 1.73
N GLU A 40 -9.38 14.91 1.89
CA GLU A 40 -7.94 15.21 1.76
C GLU A 40 -7.58 15.63 0.33
N MET A 41 -8.11 14.97 -0.70
CA MET A 41 -7.88 15.36 -2.10
C MET A 41 -8.41 16.77 -2.42
N GLY A 42 -9.52 17.19 -1.79
CA GLY A 42 -10.08 18.53 -1.96
C GLY A 42 -9.41 19.62 -1.13
N GLN A 43 -8.63 19.24 -0.11
CA GLN A 43 -7.87 20.18 0.75
C GLN A 43 -6.41 20.35 0.30
N ALA A 44 -5.89 19.38 -0.44
CA ALA A 44 -4.52 19.39 -0.95
C ALA A 44 -4.30 20.45 -2.03
N ASP A 45 -3.15 21.11 -1.99
CA ASP A 45 -2.71 21.97 -3.09
C ASP A 45 -2.10 21.17 -4.27
N GLU A 46 -1.72 21.88 -5.33
CA GLU A 46 -1.17 21.26 -6.54
C GLU A 46 0.11 20.43 -6.30
N HIS A 47 0.91 20.79 -5.30
CA HIS A 47 2.13 20.09 -4.93
C HIS A 47 1.85 18.86 -4.06
N GLU A 48 0.75 18.87 -3.30
CA GLU A 48 0.37 17.81 -2.37
C GLU A 48 -0.48 16.70 -3.00
N LEU A 49 -1.24 17.00 -4.05
CA LEU A 49 -2.21 16.10 -4.69
C LEU A 49 -1.64 14.70 -5.01
N LEU A 50 -0.46 14.63 -5.64
CA LEU A 50 0.18 13.36 -5.98
C LEU A 50 0.65 12.58 -4.74
N GLY A 51 0.99 13.29 -3.66
CA GLY A 51 1.34 12.71 -2.37
C GLY A 51 0.14 12.06 -1.69
N VAL A 52 -0.99 12.77 -1.66
CA VAL A 52 -2.26 12.27 -1.13
C VAL A 52 -2.71 11.05 -1.94
N LEU A 53 -2.78 11.16 -3.27
CA LEU A 53 -3.18 10.05 -4.14
C LEU A 53 -2.28 8.83 -3.95
N ARG A 54 -0.97 9.00 -3.80
CA ARG A 54 -0.03 7.89 -3.55
C ARG A 54 -0.31 7.17 -2.23
N ARG A 55 -0.51 7.92 -1.14
CA ARG A 55 -0.80 7.33 0.19
C ARG A 55 -2.09 6.52 0.15
N TRP A 56 -3.14 7.12 -0.39
CA TRP A 56 -4.45 6.47 -0.47
C TRP A 56 -4.45 5.27 -1.41
N TRP A 57 -3.70 5.33 -2.50
CA TRP A 57 -3.49 4.17 -3.38
C TRP A 57 -2.81 3.00 -2.66
N LEU A 58 -1.73 3.26 -1.89
CA LEU A 58 -1.07 2.20 -1.11
C LEU A 58 -2.03 1.54 -0.11
N ARG A 59 -2.85 2.35 0.58
CA ARG A 59 -3.88 1.85 1.49
C ARG A 59 -4.95 1.03 0.74
N ALA A 60 -5.42 1.51 -0.39
CA ALA A 60 -6.41 0.81 -1.22
C ALA A 60 -5.87 -0.55 -1.72
N THR A 61 -4.60 -0.62 -2.12
CA THR A 61 -3.95 -1.89 -2.51
C THR A 61 -3.95 -2.89 -1.35
N MET A 62 -3.71 -2.44 -0.10
CA MET A 62 -3.77 -3.33 1.07
C MET A 62 -5.18 -3.85 1.36
N TYR A 63 -6.23 -3.08 1.04
CA TYR A 63 -7.61 -3.57 1.15
C TYR A 63 -7.99 -4.55 0.04
N ALA A 64 -7.47 -4.33 -1.17
CA ALA A 64 -7.74 -5.19 -2.33
C ALA A 64 -7.00 -6.53 -2.29
N ASP A 65 -5.85 -6.60 -1.59
CA ASP A 65 -5.04 -7.80 -1.43
C ASP A 65 -5.08 -8.30 0.02
N PRO A 66 -6.15 -9.00 0.44
CA PRO A 66 -6.22 -9.54 1.79
C PRO A 66 -5.12 -10.58 1.98
N LEU A 67 -4.34 -10.43 3.07
CA LEU A 67 -3.36 -11.43 3.48
C LEU A 67 -4.02 -12.82 3.51
N PRO A 68 -3.38 -13.87 2.97
CA PRO A 68 -3.85 -15.24 3.12
C PRO A 68 -4.10 -15.55 4.60
N GLU A 69 -5.18 -16.28 4.89
CA GLU A 69 -5.60 -16.55 6.28
C GLU A 69 -4.46 -17.04 7.20
N PRO A 70 -3.60 -17.99 6.76
CA PRO A 70 -2.49 -18.44 7.61
C PRO A 70 -1.48 -17.33 7.94
N LEU A 71 -1.23 -16.41 6.98
CA LEU A 71 -0.34 -15.28 7.18
C LEU A 71 -0.97 -14.21 8.07
N ARG A 72 -2.29 -14.00 7.94
CA ARG A 72 -3.05 -13.12 8.83
C ARG A 72 -3.00 -13.64 10.27
N THR A 73 -3.33 -14.91 10.49
CA THR A 73 -3.26 -15.56 11.81
C THR A 73 -1.84 -15.50 12.40
N ALA A 74 -0.81 -15.74 11.58
CA ALA A 74 0.57 -15.61 12.02
C ALA A 74 0.90 -14.16 12.41
N ALA A 75 0.41 -13.16 11.66
CA ALA A 75 0.63 -11.75 11.99
C ALA A 75 -0.08 -11.35 13.29
N GLU A 76 -1.32 -11.77 13.47
CA GLU A 76 -2.12 -11.54 14.68
C GLU A 76 -1.48 -12.18 15.92
N ASN A 77 -0.91 -13.38 15.78
CA ASN A 77 -0.19 -14.07 16.85
C ASN A 77 1.26 -13.58 17.04
N GLY A 78 1.72 -12.62 16.23
CA GLY A 78 3.10 -12.11 16.29
C GLY A 78 4.17 -13.11 15.80
N THR A 79 3.76 -14.14 15.07
CA THR A 79 4.62 -15.20 14.53
C THR A 79 4.85 -15.10 13.02
N ALA A 80 4.34 -14.07 12.37
CA ALA A 80 4.56 -13.86 10.94
C ALA A 80 6.06 -13.64 10.65
N PRO A 81 6.59 -14.24 9.58
CA PRO A 81 7.97 -14.01 9.18
C PRO A 81 8.16 -12.54 8.75
N GLY A 82 9.21 -11.90 9.26
CA GLY A 82 9.57 -10.53 8.92
C GLY A 82 9.86 -9.65 10.12
N ARG A 83 10.13 -8.37 9.86
CA ARG A 83 10.31 -7.36 10.91
C ARG A 83 9.03 -6.53 11.02
N PRO A 84 8.48 -6.29 12.22
CA PRO A 84 7.31 -5.43 12.36
C PRO A 84 7.60 -4.04 11.79
N ALA A 85 6.69 -3.53 10.96
CA ALA A 85 6.84 -2.22 10.31
C ALA A 85 7.09 -1.10 11.34
N ALA A 86 6.44 -1.17 12.51
CA ALA A 86 6.64 -0.21 13.60
C ALA A 86 8.09 -0.17 14.12
N VAL A 87 8.79 -1.30 14.14
CA VAL A 87 10.20 -1.37 14.55
C VAL A 87 11.07 -0.70 13.50
N VAL A 88 10.87 -1.06 12.23
CA VAL A 88 11.63 -0.49 11.10
C VAL A 88 11.42 1.02 10.98
N LEU A 89 10.19 1.50 11.16
CA LEU A 89 9.86 2.93 11.11
C LEU A 89 10.53 3.71 12.24
N ARG A 90 10.54 3.15 13.46
CA ARG A 90 11.21 3.77 14.61
C ARG A 90 12.72 3.90 14.37
N GLU A 91 13.35 2.85 13.84
CA GLU A 91 14.77 2.88 13.49
C GLU A 91 15.07 3.92 12.40
N ALA A 92 14.23 4.01 11.37
CA ALA A 92 14.39 4.99 10.30
C ALA A 92 14.23 6.44 10.81
N GLN A 93 13.34 6.68 11.78
CA GLN A 93 13.20 7.99 12.42
C GLN A 93 14.45 8.34 13.24
N ALA A 94 14.92 7.43 14.08
CA ALA A 94 16.13 7.62 14.88
C ALA A 94 17.37 7.88 14.00
N ALA A 95 17.49 7.20 12.86
CA ALA A 95 18.58 7.41 11.91
C ALA A 95 18.57 8.83 11.30
N ARG A 96 17.38 9.36 10.94
CA ARG A 96 17.25 10.74 10.42
C ARG A 96 17.58 11.79 11.48
N GLU A 97 17.18 11.55 12.72
CA GLU A 97 17.48 12.44 13.85
C GLU A 97 18.97 12.46 14.19
N ALA A 98 19.66 11.33 14.01
CA ALA A 98 21.11 11.24 14.19
C ALA A 98 21.89 11.94 13.07
N ASP A 99 21.41 11.87 11.82
CA ASP A 99 22.01 12.54 10.66
C ASP A 99 21.79 14.07 10.66
N SER A 100 20.83 14.56 11.45
CA SER A 100 20.51 15.98 11.59
C SER A 100 21.23 16.67 12.77
N ARG A 101 22.16 15.99 13.44
CA ARG A 101 22.95 16.49 14.58
C ARG A 101 24.43 16.61 14.23
#